data_AF-A0A183GPU5-F1
#
_entry.id   AF-A0A183GPU5-F1
#
_cell.length_a   1.000
_cell.length_b   1.000
_cell.length_c   1.000
_cell.angle_alpha   90.00
_cell.angle_beta   90.00
_cell.angle_gamma   90.00
#
_symmetry.space_group_name_H-M   'P 1'
#
loop_
_entity.id
_entity.type
_entity.pdbx_description
1 polymer ?
#
loop_
_entity_poly.entity_id
_entity_poly.type
_entity_poly.pdbx_seq_one_letter_code
_entity_poly.pdbx_strand_id
1 'polypeptide(L)'
;MSRLQAIVVLTVLLMGAFTEAYESFGLPTDREWLPRRPSKEPIDGINAALQTMLPLMEPLRPSERQALQKLANTVSRTLGKNPATRTEKDYADIMSAARKFVQVFQKPRSERHTTHDVRVLQVFTSWVYYTVEAFRDSALGGLRLVWQPIREGMNEAWDRMDKYVRETRKGTAPQRNYASYWNNVDDILDDLLLLLKPVPQT
;
A
#
# COMPACT_ATOMS: atom_id res chain seq x y z
N MET A 1 -15.87 -32.44 -34.93
CA MET A 1 -15.31 -32.49 -33.57
C MET A 1 -16.13 -33.47 -32.75
N SER A 2 -15.49 -34.50 -32.17
CA SER A 2 -16.19 -35.52 -31.40
C SER A 2 -16.43 -35.05 -29.95
N ARG A 3 -17.52 -35.51 -29.32
CA ARG A 3 -17.90 -35.13 -27.94
C ARG A 3 -16.78 -35.32 -26.91
N LEU A 4 -15.86 -36.27 -27.14
CA LEU A 4 -14.69 -36.46 -26.27
C LEU A 4 -13.67 -35.31 -26.34
N GLN A 5 -13.46 -34.69 -27.51
CA GLN A 5 -12.53 -33.56 -27.64
C GLN A 5 -13.07 -32.30 -26.95
N ALA A 6 -14.39 -32.10 -26.96
CA ALA A 6 -15.01 -30.98 -26.24
C ALA A 6 -14.87 -31.12 -24.71
N ILE A 7 -14.96 -32.36 -24.18
CA ILE A 7 -14.83 -32.61 -22.73
C ILE A 7 -13.38 -32.37 -22.28
N VAL A 8 -12.37 -32.84 -23.02
CA VAL A 8 -10.96 -32.62 -22.65
C VAL A 8 -10.58 -31.13 -22.71
N VAL A 9 -11.06 -30.38 -23.69
CA VAL A 9 -10.85 -28.92 -23.78
C VAL A 9 -11.53 -28.21 -22.62
N LEU A 10 -12.74 -28.63 -22.22
CA LEU A 10 -13.44 -28.05 -21.07
C LEU A 10 -12.72 -28.35 -19.75
N THR A 11 -12.15 -29.55 -19.57
CA THR A 11 -11.40 -29.92 -18.36
C THR A 11 -10.07 -29.15 -18.25
N VAL A 12 -9.37 -28.89 -19.36
CA VAL A 12 -8.15 -28.06 -19.38
C VAL A 12 -8.46 -26.58 -19.20
N LEU A 13 -9.57 -26.08 -19.77
CA LEU A 13 -10.04 -24.70 -19.54
C LEU A 13 -10.54 -24.48 -18.10
N LEU A 14 -11.20 -25.48 -17.49
CA LEU A 14 -11.63 -25.39 -16.10
C LEU A 14 -10.47 -25.60 -15.13
N MET A 15 -9.51 -26.50 -15.39
CA MET A 15 -8.33 -26.63 -14.53
C MET A 15 -7.40 -25.42 -14.64
N GLY A 16 -7.21 -24.84 -15.84
CA GLY A 16 -6.44 -23.60 -16.03
C GLY A 16 -7.13 -22.34 -15.48
N ALA A 17 -8.46 -22.27 -15.54
CA ALA A 17 -9.22 -21.17 -14.93
C ALA A 17 -9.36 -21.29 -13.41
N PHE A 18 -9.18 -22.49 -12.83
CA PHE A 18 -9.24 -22.73 -11.38
C PHE A 18 -7.89 -22.69 -10.66
N THR A 19 -6.75 -22.85 -11.33
CA THR A 19 -5.42 -22.62 -10.71
C THR A 19 -5.01 -21.15 -10.65
N GLU A 20 -5.47 -20.30 -11.59
CA GLU A 20 -5.13 -18.87 -11.62
C GLU A 20 -6.01 -17.99 -10.71
N ALA A 21 -7.09 -18.56 -10.16
CA ALA A 21 -7.78 -18.00 -9.03
C ALA A 21 -6.91 -18.12 -7.75
N TYR A 22 -6.11 -17.10 -7.46
CA TYR A 22 -5.85 -16.68 -6.06
C TYR A 22 -4.96 -17.58 -5.14
N GLU A 23 -3.99 -18.34 -5.64
CA GLU A 23 -3.08 -19.10 -4.75
C GLU A 23 -2.20 -18.25 -3.80
N SER A 24 -2.13 -16.95 -4.01
CA SER A 24 -1.58 -16.02 -3.02
C SER A 24 -2.60 -14.90 -2.84
N PHE A 25 -2.58 -14.17 -1.76
CA PHE A 25 -1.75 -13.00 -1.88
C PHE A 25 -0.83 -12.88 -0.68
N GLY A 26 -0.21 -13.99 -0.29
CA GLY A 26 0.80 -14.05 0.76
C GLY A 26 1.68 -12.80 0.73
N LEU A 27 1.63 -12.05 1.82
CA LEU A 27 2.53 -10.94 2.02
C LEU A 27 3.86 -11.51 2.54
N PRO A 28 4.98 -10.88 2.19
CA PRO A 28 6.24 -11.12 2.89
C PRO A 28 6.06 -10.97 4.41
N THR A 29 6.89 -11.66 5.17
CA THR A 29 6.92 -11.56 6.63
C THR A 29 7.33 -10.16 7.09
N ASP A 30 6.99 -9.76 8.32
CA ASP A 30 7.33 -8.43 8.85
C ASP A 30 8.82 -8.08 8.74
N ARG A 31 9.69 -9.09 8.84
CA ARG A 31 11.15 -8.96 8.70
C ARG A 31 11.61 -8.58 7.30
N GLU A 32 10.77 -8.78 6.29
CA GLU A 32 11.05 -8.42 4.90
C GLU A 32 10.59 -7.00 4.58
N TRP A 33 9.68 -6.43 5.37
CA TRP A 33 9.20 -5.05 5.17
C TRP A 33 10.04 -4.01 5.90
N LEU A 34 10.69 -4.40 7.00
CA LEU A 34 11.53 -3.51 7.81
C LEU A 34 13.02 -3.83 7.64
N PRO A 35 13.90 -2.84 7.84
CA PRO A 35 15.33 -3.07 7.81
C PRO A 35 15.73 -4.08 8.89
N ARG A 36 16.68 -4.98 8.54
CA ARG A 36 17.22 -5.99 9.48
C ARG A 36 17.88 -5.38 10.71
N ARG A 37 18.35 -4.14 10.61
CA ARG A 37 18.95 -3.38 11.71
C ARG A 37 18.05 -2.20 12.03
N PRO A 38 17.76 -1.93 13.31
CA PRO A 38 17.00 -0.76 13.71
C PRO A 38 17.73 0.50 13.20
N SER A 39 17.04 1.30 12.39
CA SER A 39 17.45 2.66 12.08
C SER A 39 16.65 3.63 12.92
N LYS A 40 17.27 4.74 13.31
CA LYS A 40 16.57 5.87 13.93
C LYS A 40 15.96 6.81 12.88
N GLU A 41 16.30 6.61 11.60
CA GLU A 41 15.84 7.43 10.49
C GLU A 41 14.61 6.77 9.83
N PRO A 42 13.44 7.43 9.82
CA PRO A 42 12.23 6.87 9.21
C PRO A 42 12.40 6.51 7.74
N ILE A 43 13.23 7.26 7.00
CA ILE A 43 13.43 7.03 5.56
C ILE A 43 13.99 5.64 5.24
N ASP A 44 14.78 5.04 6.13
CA ASP A 44 15.34 3.70 5.91
C ASP A 44 14.22 2.65 5.97
N GLY A 45 13.29 2.79 6.91
CA GLY A 45 12.10 1.95 7.01
C GLY A 45 11.15 2.12 5.83
N ILE A 46 10.87 3.38 5.45
CA ILE A 46 10.03 3.71 4.30
C ILE A 46 10.61 3.13 3.00
N ASN A 47 11.92 3.26 2.80
CA ASN A 47 12.58 2.70 1.63
C ASN A 47 12.62 1.17 1.66
N ALA A 48 12.92 0.54 2.80
CA ALA A 48 12.87 -0.92 2.92
C ALA A 48 11.49 -1.47 2.55
N ALA A 49 10.43 -0.89 3.11
CA ALA A 49 9.05 -1.27 2.79
C ALA A 49 8.73 -1.03 1.32
N LEU A 50 9.22 0.07 0.73
CA LEU A 50 9.03 0.37 -0.70
C LEU A 50 9.69 -0.70 -1.58
N GLN A 51 10.93 -1.11 -1.28
CA GLN A 51 11.62 -2.15 -2.07
C GLN A 51 10.89 -3.49 -2.03
N THR A 52 10.22 -3.80 -0.92
CA THR A 52 9.37 -4.99 -0.76
C THR A 52 8.06 -4.85 -1.51
N MET A 53 7.46 -3.66 -1.52
CA MET A 53 6.22 -3.37 -2.25
C MET A 53 6.36 -3.46 -3.77
N LEU A 54 7.42 -2.86 -4.34
CA LEU A 54 7.56 -2.68 -5.80
C LEU A 54 7.35 -3.95 -6.64
N PRO A 55 8.02 -5.09 -6.37
CA PRO A 55 7.83 -6.31 -7.17
C PRO A 55 6.44 -6.94 -7.00
N LEU A 56 5.73 -6.62 -5.92
CA LEU A 56 4.40 -7.17 -5.63
C LEU A 56 3.25 -6.41 -6.30
N MET A 57 3.55 -5.24 -6.87
CA MET A 57 2.56 -4.33 -7.47
C MET A 57 2.25 -4.63 -8.95
N GLU A 58 3.18 -5.26 -9.67
CA GLU A 58 2.99 -5.54 -11.10
C GLU A 58 2.03 -6.73 -11.32
N PRO A 59 1.25 -6.74 -12.42
CA PRO A 59 1.25 -5.75 -13.51
C PRO A 59 0.40 -4.51 -13.22
N LEU A 60 0.90 -3.29 -13.42
CA LEU A 60 0.13 -2.04 -13.29
C LEU A 60 -0.26 -1.42 -14.64
N ARG A 61 -1.38 -0.69 -14.66
CA ARG A 61 -1.75 0.18 -15.79
C ARG A 61 -0.79 1.36 -15.91
N PRO A 62 -0.65 2.00 -17.09
CA PRO A 62 0.31 3.10 -17.29
C PRO A 62 0.18 4.25 -16.27
N SER A 63 -1.04 4.69 -15.95
CA SER A 63 -1.29 5.76 -14.97
C SER A 63 -0.89 5.36 -13.54
N GLU A 64 -1.12 4.09 -13.18
CA GLU A 64 -0.78 3.53 -11.87
C GLU A 64 0.72 3.40 -11.72
N ARG A 65 1.40 2.89 -12.75
CA ARG A 65 2.86 2.81 -12.81
C ARG A 65 3.49 4.20 -12.72
N GLN A 66 2.95 5.20 -13.40
CA GLN A 66 3.45 6.57 -13.33
C GLN A 66 3.32 7.15 -11.91
N ALA A 67 2.21 6.90 -11.23
CA ALA A 67 2.02 7.35 -9.85
C ALA A 67 2.96 6.61 -8.87
N LEU A 68 3.12 5.30 -9.03
CA LEU A 68 4.06 4.50 -8.23
C LEU A 68 5.51 4.95 -8.44
N GLN A 69 5.90 5.21 -9.70
CA GLN A 69 7.22 5.72 -10.03
C GLN A 69 7.48 7.08 -9.37
N LYS A 70 6.45 7.94 -9.32
CA LYS A 70 6.55 9.24 -8.64
C LYS A 70 6.78 9.09 -7.14
N LEU A 71 6.07 8.15 -6.49
CA LEU A 71 6.32 7.78 -5.10
C LEU A 71 7.77 7.29 -4.92
N ALA A 72 8.20 6.32 -5.72
CA ALA A 72 9.54 5.73 -5.63
C ALA A 72 10.66 6.76 -5.84
N ASN A 73 10.51 7.64 -6.83
CA ASN A 73 11.46 8.74 -7.08
C ASN A 73 11.52 9.74 -5.92
N THR A 74 10.41 9.95 -5.22
CA THR A 74 10.35 10.87 -4.08
C THR A 74 11.06 10.27 -2.87
N VAL A 75 10.82 8.99 -2.57
CA VAL A 75 11.55 8.26 -1.52
C VAL A 75 13.06 8.21 -1.81
N SER A 76 13.45 7.86 -3.05
CA SER A 76 14.85 7.82 -3.47
C SER A 76 15.56 9.18 -3.32
N ARG A 77 14.89 10.27 -3.72
CA ARG A 77 15.41 11.63 -3.55
C ARG A 77 15.65 11.97 -2.09
N THR A 78 14.70 11.65 -1.21
CA THR A 78 14.82 11.91 0.24
C THR A 78 15.91 11.05 0.87
N LEU A 79 16.03 9.78 0.46
CA LEU A 79 17.09 8.88 0.91
C LEU A 79 18.48 9.41 0.53
N GLY A 80 18.63 9.95 -0.69
CA GLY A 80 19.88 10.53 -1.18
C GLY A 80 20.30 11.84 -0.51
N LYS A 81 19.42 12.48 0.28
CA LYS A 81 19.80 13.65 1.09
C LYS A 81 20.69 13.25 2.26
N ASN A 82 21.57 14.16 2.67
CA ASN A 82 22.31 14.01 3.92
C ASN A 82 21.30 13.91 5.09
N PRO A 83 21.40 12.88 5.96
CA PRO A 83 20.51 12.70 7.09
C PRO A 83 20.27 13.97 7.91
N ALA A 84 21.32 14.75 8.19
CA ALA A 84 21.24 15.97 8.99
C ALA A 84 20.44 17.11 8.33
N THR A 85 20.10 16.99 7.04
CA THR A 85 19.39 18.01 6.25
C THR A 85 17.96 17.60 5.88
N ARG A 86 17.53 16.40 6.27
CA ARG A 86 16.17 15.92 6.01
C ARG A 86 15.18 16.67 6.91
N THR A 87 14.06 17.06 6.33
CA THR A 87 13.03 17.89 6.99
C THR A 87 11.68 17.19 7.01
N GLU A 88 10.76 17.63 7.87
CA GLU A 88 9.36 17.18 7.87
C GLU A 88 8.73 17.32 6.48
N LYS A 89 9.07 18.40 5.77
CA LYS A 89 8.66 18.63 4.38
C LYS A 89 9.05 17.50 3.43
N ASP A 90 10.21 16.86 3.62
CA ASP A 90 10.65 15.76 2.76
C ASP A 90 9.78 14.53 2.92
N TYR A 91 9.32 14.27 4.15
CA TYR A 91 8.37 13.20 4.45
C TYR A 91 6.95 13.57 4.01
N ALA A 92 6.54 14.84 4.15
CA ALA A 92 5.29 15.36 3.61
C ALA A 92 5.21 15.17 2.09
N ASP A 93 6.29 15.42 1.36
CA ASP A 93 6.36 15.21 -0.09
C ASP A 93 6.17 13.72 -0.45
N ILE A 94 6.69 12.78 0.37
CA ILE A 94 6.44 11.33 0.21
C ILE A 94 4.96 11.02 0.43
N MET A 95 4.35 11.49 1.53
CA MET A 95 2.93 11.25 1.81
C MET A 95 2.04 11.83 0.70
N SER A 96 2.38 13.03 0.19
CA SER A 96 1.68 13.63 -0.94
C SER A 96 1.76 12.78 -2.22
N ALA A 97 2.91 12.15 -2.49
CA ALA A 97 3.06 11.24 -3.62
C ALA A 97 2.26 9.94 -3.42
N ALA A 98 2.23 9.40 -2.20
CA ALA A 98 1.44 8.23 -1.83
C ALA A 98 -0.07 8.47 -2.01
N ARG A 99 -0.59 9.62 -1.56
CA ARG A 99 -1.99 10.02 -1.77
C ARG A 99 -2.37 10.10 -3.25
N LYS A 100 -1.47 10.66 -4.08
CA LYS A 100 -1.67 10.69 -5.53
C LYS A 100 -1.78 9.29 -6.13
N PHE A 101 -1.07 8.29 -5.57
CA PHE A 101 -1.23 6.90 -5.99
C PHE A 101 -2.62 6.36 -5.60
N VAL A 102 -3.07 6.57 -4.35
CA VAL A 102 -4.41 6.17 -3.90
C VAL A 102 -5.52 6.73 -4.81
N GLN A 103 -5.42 8.01 -5.17
CA GLN A 103 -6.41 8.70 -6.00
C GLN A 103 -6.57 8.09 -7.41
N VAL A 104 -5.56 7.38 -7.94
CA VAL A 104 -5.67 6.65 -9.21
C VAL A 104 -6.62 5.46 -9.11
N PHE A 105 -6.76 4.86 -7.93
CA PHE A 105 -7.63 3.70 -7.69
C PHE A 105 -9.01 4.08 -7.17
N GLN A 106 -9.10 5.11 -6.32
CA GLN A 106 -10.31 5.48 -5.60
C GLN A 106 -11.50 5.82 -6.52
N LYS A 107 -11.31 6.70 -7.51
CA LYS A 107 -12.41 7.22 -8.34
C LYS A 107 -12.89 6.26 -9.45
N PRO A 108 -12.01 5.57 -10.20
CA PRO A 108 -12.45 4.69 -11.29
C PRO A 108 -13.06 3.36 -10.83
N ARG A 109 -12.88 2.97 -9.56
CA ARG A 109 -13.22 1.64 -9.02
C ARG A 109 -14.15 1.71 -7.81
N SER A 110 -14.83 2.84 -7.63
CA SER A 110 -15.67 3.09 -6.45
C SER A 110 -16.72 2.00 -6.22
N GLU A 111 -17.27 1.44 -7.30
CA GLU A 111 -18.38 0.49 -7.25
C GLU A 111 -17.99 -0.95 -7.62
N ARG A 112 -16.81 -1.15 -8.24
CA ARG A 112 -16.35 -2.44 -8.76
C ARG A 112 -14.82 -2.52 -8.74
N HIS A 113 -14.33 -3.72 -8.50
CA HIS A 113 -12.92 -4.03 -8.46
C HIS A 113 -12.65 -5.40 -9.10
N THR A 114 -11.40 -5.62 -9.49
CA THR A 114 -10.88 -6.92 -9.90
C THR A 114 -10.05 -7.55 -8.77
N THR A 115 -9.76 -8.84 -8.89
CA THR A 115 -8.76 -9.55 -8.07
C THR A 115 -7.43 -8.80 -7.98
N HIS A 116 -6.97 -8.26 -9.11
CA HIS A 116 -5.75 -7.47 -9.19
C HIS A 116 -5.86 -6.18 -8.37
N ASP A 117 -6.97 -5.45 -8.46
CA ASP A 117 -7.16 -4.22 -7.69
C ASP A 117 -7.10 -4.52 -6.18
N VAL A 118 -7.69 -5.63 -5.73
CA VAL A 118 -7.65 -6.07 -4.32
C VAL A 118 -6.23 -6.43 -3.87
N ARG A 119 -5.41 -7.02 -4.75
CA ARG A 119 -3.98 -7.22 -4.48
C ARG A 119 -3.26 -5.90 -4.30
N VAL A 120 -3.46 -4.95 -5.20
CA VAL A 120 -2.83 -3.64 -5.13
C VAL A 120 -3.22 -2.91 -3.84
N LEU A 121 -4.50 -2.95 -3.46
CA LEU A 121 -4.97 -2.44 -2.17
C LEU A 121 -4.23 -3.09 -1.00
N GLN A 122 -4.13 -4.42 -0.98
CA GLN A 122 -3.48 -5.14 0.11
C GLN A 122 -2.00 -4.78 0.27
N VAL A 123 -1.25 -4.79 -0.83
CA VAL A 123 0.18 -4.48 -0.82
C VAL A 123 0.39 -3.02 -0.43
N PHE A 124 -0.40 -2.10 -0.98
CA PHE A 124 -0.24 -0.67 -0.68
C PHE A 124 -0.59 -0.35 0.77
N THR A 125 -1.69 -0.90 1.28
CA THR A 125 -2.10 -0.75 2.69
C THR A 125 -1.01 -1.27 3.63
N SER A 126 -0.34 -2.37 3.26
CA SER A 126 0.79 -2.90 4.02
C SER A 126 2.00 -1.97 3.99
N TRP A 127 2.32 -1.38 2.83
CA TRP A 127 3.38 -0.37 2.75
C TRP A 127 3.08 0.86 3.62
N VAL A 128 1.83 1.33 3.66
CA VAL A 128 1.44 2.46 4.53
C VAL A 128 1.56 2.07 6.00
N TYR A 129 1.15 0.84 6.38
CA TYR A 129 1.37 0.31 7.73
C TYR A 129 2.84 0.38 8.15
N TYR A 130 3.75 -0.15 7.32
CA TYR A 130 5.18 -0.13 7.64
C TYR A 130 5.81 1.27 7.57
N THR A 131 5.22 2.17 6.79
CA THR A 131 5.57 3.59 6.79
C THR A 131 5.22 4.24 8.12
N VAL A 132 4.04 3.95 8.68
CA VAL A 132 3.65 4.42 10.03
C VAL A 132 4.59 3.84 11.09
N GLU A 133 4.91 2.55 11.02
CA GLU A 133 5.87 1.93 11.96
C GLU A 133 7.26 2.56 11.87
N ALA A 134 7.71 2.97 10.68
CA ALA A 134 9.00 3.64 10.51
C ALA A 134 9.10 4.99 11.25
N PHE A 135 7.97 5.62 11.59
CA PHE A 135 7.94 6.85 12.38
C PHE A 135 7.95 6.63 13.90
N ARG A 136 7.82 5.38 14.40
CA ARG A 136 7.66 5.08 15.83
C ARG A 136 8.68 5.78 16.73
N ASP A 137 9.95 5.70 16.34
CA ASP A 137 11.08 6.20 17.12
C ASP A 137 11.65 7.52 16.54
N SER A 138 10.86 8.20 15.69
CA SER A 138 11.29 9.41 15.01
C SER A 138 11.49 10.59 15.98
N ALA A 139 12.55 11.36 15.75
CA ALA A 139 12.79 12.61 16.46
C ALA A 139 11.93 13.79 15.95
N LEU A 140 11.07 13.58 14.95
CA LEU A 140 10.17 14.60 14.41
C LEU A 140 9.09 14.94 15.45
N GLY A 141 9.18 16.15 16.01
CA GLY A 141 8.45 16.56 17.22
C GLY A 141 6.93 16.47 17.11
N GLY A 142 6.37 16.79 15.94
CA GLY A 142 4.92 16.72 15.69
C GLY A 142 4.38 15.28 15.70
N LEU A 143 5.15 14.31 15.19
CA LEU A 143 4.74 12.92 15.06
C LEU A 143 4.77 12.14 16.38
N ARG A 144 5.73 12.43 17.27
CA ARG A 144 5.92 11.66 18.50
C ARG A 144 4.69 11.63 19.41
N LEU A 145 3.90 12.70 19.47
CA LEU A 145 2.73 12.81 20.35
C LEU A 145 1.47 12.16 19.78
N VAL A 146 1.40 11.99 18.47
CA VAL A 146 0.20 11.55 17.73
C VAL A 146 0.42 10.27 16.94
N TRP A 147 1.65 9.75 16.93
CA TRP A 147 2.00 8.50 16.27
C TRP A 147 1.14 7.34 16.77
N GLN A 148 0.94 7.23 18.09
CA GLN A 148 0.18 6.13 18.69
C GLN A 148 -1.28 6.10 18.18
N PRO A 149 -2.04 7.21 18.21
CA PRO A 149 -3.36 7.28 17.57
C PRO A 149 -3.36 6.92 16.08
N ILE A 150 -2.39 7.42 15.30
CA ILE A 150 -2.30 7.12 13.86
C ILE A 150 -2.04 5.64 13.61
N ARG A 151 -1.16 5.04 14.42
CA ARG A 151 -0.85 3.62 14.38
C ARG A 151 -2.07 2.78 14.68
N GLU A 152 -2.85 3.14 15.69
CA GLU A 152 -4.11 2.46 16.02
C GLU A 152 -5.10 2.53 14.84
N GLY A 153 -5.30 3.72 14.26
CA GLY A 153 -6.14 3.86 13.06
C GLY A 153 -5.64 3.06 11.85
N MET A 154 -4.32 2.98 11.67
CA MET A 154 -3.69 2.16 10.63
C MET A 154 -3.84 0.66 10.88
N ASN A 155 -3.72 0.19 12.13
CA ASN A 155 -4.00 -1.20 12.49
C ASN A 155 -5.43 -1.57 12.13
N GLU A 156 -6.40 -0.74 12.51
CA GLU A 156 -7.81 -0.97 12.19
C GLU A 156 -8.08 -0.94 10.68
N ALA A 157 -7.43 -0.04 9.93
CA ALA A 157 -7.53 0.00 8.48
C ALA A 157 -6.95 -1.27 7.83
N TRP A 158 -5.80 -1.74 8.33
CA TRP A 158 -5.16 -2.96 7.86
C TRP A 158 -6.00 -4.20 8.17
N ASP A 159 -6.53 -4.35 9.39
CA ASP A 159 -7.40 -5.48 9.77
C ASP A 159 -8.67 -5.55 8.94
N ARG A 160 -9.30 -4.40 8.67
CA ARG A 160 -10.48 -4.30 7.81
C ARG A 160 -10.15 -4.69 6.37
N MET A 161 -9.03 -4.20 5.84
CA MET A 161 -8.54 -4.57 4.51
C MET A 161 -8.23 -6.07 4.42
N ASP A 162 -7.53 -6.63 5.41
CA ASP A 162 -7.14 -8.05 5.44
C ASP A 162 -8.38 -8.97 5.52
N LYS A 163 -9.38 -8.58 6.32
CA LYS A 163 -10.70 -9.23 6.30
C LYS A 163 -11.32 -9.18 4.91
N TYR A 164 -11.34 -8.03 4.25
CA TYR A 164 -11.91 -7.87 2.92
C TYR A 164 -11.18 -8.71 1.86
N VAL A 165 -9.85 -8.78 1.90
CA VAL A 165 -9.05 -9.64 1.03
C VAL A 165 -9.44 -11.11 1.23
N ARG A 166 -9.55 -11.58 2.48
CA ARG A 166 -10.01 -12.95 2.79
C ARG A 166 -11.42 -13.23 2.26
N GLU A 167 -12.33 -12.29 2.43
CA GLU A 167 -13.71 -12.42 1.95
C GLU A 167 -13.79 -12.42 0.42
N THR A 168 -12.92 -11.64 -0.25
CA THR A 168 -12.83 -11.59 -1.72
C THR A 168 -12.31 -12.91 -2.25
N ARG A 169 -11.28 -13.49 -1.61
CA ARG A 169 -10.76 -14.84 -1.93
C ARG A 169 -11.84 -15.92 -1.84
N LYS A 170 -12.76 -15.79 -0.90
CA LYS A 170 -13.89 -16.71 -0.71
C LYS A 170 -15.07 -16.43 -1.65
N GLY A 171 -15.02 -15.37 -2.45
CA GLY A 171 -16.14 -14.93 -3.31
C GLY A 171 -17.32 -14.32 -2.53
N THR A 172 -17.08 -13.89 -1.29
CA THR A 172 -18.11 -13.42 -0.35
C THR A 172 -18.05 -11.92 -0.04
N ALA A 173 -17.03 -11.21 -0.54
CA ALA A 173 -16.85 -9.79 -0.24
C ALA A 173 -17.93 -8.90 -0.88
N PRO A 174 -18.46 -7.92 -0.13
CA PRO A 174 -19.41 -6.96 -0.68
C PRO A 174 -18.70 -5.96 -1.61
N GLN A 175 -19.01 -6.00 -2.91
CA GLN A 175 -18.32 -5.16 -3.90
C GLN A 175 -18.60 -3.65 -3.77
N ARG A 176 -19.78 -3.29 -3.22
CA ARG A 176 -20.27 -1.90 -3.13
C ARG A 176 -19.48 -0.99 -2.18
N ASN A 177 -18.41 -1.48 -1.56
CA ASN A 177 -17.66 -0.72 -0.55
C ASN A 177 -16.14 -0.70 -0.79
N TYR A 178 -15.67 -1.09 -1.97
CA TYR A 178 -14.24 -1.18 -2.25
C TYR A 178 -13.49 0.15 -2.08
N ALA A 179 -14.08 1.28 -2.51
CA ALA A 179 -13.46 2.58 -2.33
C ALA A 179 -13.25 2.97 -0.85
N SER A 180 -14.06 2.48 0.08
CA SER A 180 -13.90 2.85 1.50
C SER A 180 -12.54 2.42 2.07
N TYR A 181 -11.98 1.31 1.58
CA TYR A 181 -10.65 0.86 2.01
C TYR A 181 -9.56 1.80 1.51
N TRP A 182 -9.69 2.33 0.29
CA TRP A 182 -8.79 3.38 -0.21
C TRP A 182 -8.98 4.72 0.50
N ASN A 183 -10.21 5.08 0.87
CA ASN A 183 -10.48 6.29 1.65
C ASN A 183 -9.77 6.23 3.00
N ASN A 184 -9.90 5.12 3.74
CA ASN A 184 -9.21 4.96 5.02
C ASN A 184 -7.68 5.13 4.88
N VAL A 185 -7.10 4.61 3.80
CA VAL A 185 -5.67 4.77 3.53
C VAL A 185 -5.32 6.22 3.16
N ASP A 186 -6.16 6.91 2.37
CA ASP A 186 -5.97 8.33 2.06
C ASP A 186 -6.06 9.21 3.31
N ASP A 187 -7.00 8.94 4.20
CA ASP A 187 -7.20 9.67 5.45
C ASP A 187 -5.96 9.55 6.36
N ILE A 188 -5.42 8.34 6.54
CA ILE A 188 -4.18 8.12 7.31
C ILE A 188 -3.00 8.87 6.68
N LEU A 189 -2.89 8.85 5.35
CA LEU A 189 -1.84 9.58 4.65
C LEU A 189 -2.03 11.10 4.74
N ASP A 190 -3.27 11.60 4.83
CA ASP A 190 -3.57 13.02 5.02
C ASP A 190 -3.23 13.47 6.44
N ASP A 191 -3.55 12.65 7.45
CA ASP A 191 -3.17 12.92 8.84
C ASP A 191 -1.64 13.02 8.99
N LEU A 192 -0.90 12.05 8.43
CA LEU A 192 0.56 12.11 8.37
C LEU A 192 1.03 13.38 7.64
N LEU A 193 0.41 13.71 6.51
CA LEU A 193 0.76 14.90 5.72
C LEU A 193 0.52 16.20 6.50
N LEU A 194 -0.60 16.32 7.23
CA LEU A 194 -0.93 17.50 8.02
C LEU A 194 0.06 17.74 9.15
N LEU A 195 0.52 16.66 9.78
CA LEU A 195 1.52 16.72 10.86
C LEU A 195 2.93 17.02 10.38
N LEU A 196 3.24 16.63 9.13
CA LEU A 196 4.54 16.85 8.50
C LEU A 196 4.63 18.20 7.76
N LYS A 197 3.53 18.94 7.65
CA LYS A 197 3.55 20.30 7.10
C LYS A 197 4.18 21.24 8.13
N PRO A 198 5.17 22.07 7.73
CA PRO A 198 5.73 23.05 8.63
C PRO A 198 4.64 24.01 9.11
N VAL A 199 4.55 24.22 10.43
CA VAL A 199 3.70 25.27 11.01
C VAL A 199 4.19 26.61 10.47
N PRO A 200 3.33 27.46 9.88
CA PRO A 200 3.72 28.80 9.49
C PRO A 200 4.25 29.53 10.73
N GLN A 201 5.50 29.97 10.70
CA GLN A 201 6.00 30.90 11.71
C GLN A 201 5.30 32.24 11.45
N THR A 202 4.32 32.56 12.29
CA THR A 202 3.69 33.90 12.38
C THR A 202 4.61 34.88 13.06
#